data_AF-U2HC22-F1
#
_entry.id   AF-U2HC22-F1
#
_cell.length_a   1.000
_cell.length_b   1.000
_cell.length_c   1.000
_cell.angle_alpha   90.00
_cell.angle_beta   90.00
_cell.angle_gamma   90.00
#
_symmetry.space_group_name_H-M   'P 1'
#
loop_
_entity.id
_entity.type
_entity.pdbx_description
1 polymer ?
#
loop_
_entity_poly.entity_id
_entity_poly.type
_entity_poly.pdbx_seq_one_letter_code
_entity_poly.pdbx_strand_id
1 'polypeptide(L)'
;MKKYLLFLLCFVVTSGFSQDVKKISYIQSTINNQHPDKFILEDEYVKITFNSASNQQINFNIFNKTDKSIDIIWTDSYFVLNGNSERVDNAGVSKIEMGMFHTAQVDNMKPQKIAPESNFLAKMKAEKAVFDFFGADNHYKKMGVPLVNRVVPALQINGEIKEYPITLELYPKKYFKDKKKT
;
A
#
# COMPACT_ATOMS: atom_id res chain seq x y z
N MET A 1 -32.97 -38.43 -14.52
CA MET A 1 -32.80 -37.36 -13.49
C MET A 1 -31.48 -37.53 -12.73
N LYS A 2 -30.32 -37.32 -13.38
CA LYS A 2 -28.99 -37.46 -12.73
C LYS A 2 -27.94 -36.43 -13.22
N LYS A 3 -28.36 -35.39 -13.95
CA LYS A 3 -27.43 -34.39 -14.53
C LYS A 3 -27.43 -33.01 -13.84
N TYR A 4 -28.35 -32.76 -12.91
CA TYR A 4 -28.46 -31.46 -12.22
C TYR A 4 -27.80 -31.42 -10.84
N LEU A 5 -27.42 -32.57 -10.27
CA LEU A 5 -26.82 -32.62 -8.93
C LEU A 5 -25.33 -32.19 -8.93
N LEU A 6 -24.64 -32.31 -10.07
CA LEU A 6 -23.22 -31.96 -10.18
C LEU A 6 -22.98 -30.44 -10.30
N PHE A 7 -23.97 -29.70 -10.81
CA PHE A 7 -23.83 -28.25 -11.02
C PHE A 7 -23.98 -27.44 -9.72
N LEU A 8 -24.73 -27.97 -8.74
CA LEU A 8 -24.89 -27.31 -7.45
C LEU A 8 -23.63 -27.44 -6.56
N LEU A 9 -22.82 -28.49 -6.73
CA LEU A 9 -21.60 -28.66 -5.94
C LEU A 9 -20.48 -27.70 -6.36
N CYS A 10 -20.38 -27.35 -7.65
CA CYS A 10 -19.36 -26.41 -8.12
C CYS A 10 -19.62 -24.95 -7.72
N PHE A 11 -20.87 -24.59 -7.40
CA PHE A 11 -21.19 -23.23 -6.96
C PHE A 11 -20.86 -22.97 -5.48
N VAL A 12 -20.77 -24.01 -4.66
CA VAL A 12 -20.44 -23.88 -3.23
C VAL A 12 -18.92 -23.77 -3.00
N VAL A 13 -18.11 -24.29 -3.93
CA VAL A 13 -16.64 -24.24 -3.81
C VAL A 13 -16.07 -22.87 -4.23
N THR A 14 -16.76 -22.10 -5.08
CA THR A 14 -16.29 -20.75 -5.48
C THR A 14 -16.63 -19.66 -4.46
N SER A 15 -17.60 -19.87 -3.56
CA SER A 15 -17.91 -18.91 -2.49
C SER A 15 -16.95 -18.97 -1.29
N GLY A 16 -15.99 -19.92 -1.27
CA GLY A 16 -15.07 -20.13 -0.15
C GLY A 16 -13.81 -19.26 -0.11
N PHE A 17 -13.57 -18.42 -1.11
CA PHE A 17 -12.37 -17.57 -1.20
C PHE A 17 -12.69 -16.09 -1.50
N SER A 18 -13.81 -15.57 -0.99
CA SER A 18 -13.77 -14.16 -0.59
C SER A 18 -13.03 -14.10 0.73
N GLN A 19 -11.70 -14.13 0.64
CA GLN A 19 -10.85 -13.77 1.76
C GLN A 19 -11.36 -12.43 2.26
N ASP A 20 -11.87 -12.44 3.49
CA ASP A 20 -11.95 -11.28 4.37
C ASP A 20 -10.55 -10.65 4.46
N VAL A 21 -10.15 -9.93 3.41
CA VAL A 21 -9.20 -8.85 3.55
C VAL A 21 -9.97 -7.83 4.36
N LYS A 22 -9.89 -7.97 5.69
CA LYS A 22 -10.31 -6.94 6.64
C LYS A 22 -9.79 -5.63 6.07
N LYS A 23 -10.69 -4.88 5.45
CA LYS A 23 -10.46 -3.52 4.96
C LYS A 23 -10.24 -2.73 6.24
N ILE A 24 -9.00 -2.73 6.72
CA ILE A 24 -8.63 -1.94 7.88
C ILE A 24 -9.13 -0.54 7.55
N SER A 25 -9.85 0.04 8.49
CA SER A 25 -10.64 1.24 8.27
C SER A 25 -9.69 2.42 8.03
N TYR A 26 -9.13 2.54 6.81
CA TYR A 26 -8.41 3.73 6.32
C TYR A 26 -9.29 4.97 6.29
N ILE A 27 -10.58 4.80 6.61
CA ILE A 27 -11.52 5.87 6.95
C ILE A 27 -10.91 6.81 8.01
N GLN A 28 -9.97 6.34 8.83
CA GLN A 28 -9.29 7.13 9.86
C GLN A 28 -7.92 7.69 9.42
N SER A 29 -7.59 7.68 8.14
CA SER A 29 -6.31 8.16 7.64
C SER A 29 -6.43 8.99 6.36
N THR A 30 -5.50 9.92 6.16
CA THR A 30 -5.25 10.58 4.88
C THR A 30 -3.85 10.24 4.37
N ILE A 31 -3.69 10.26 3.05
CA ILE A 31 -2.41 10.10 2.37
C ILE A 31 -2.11 11.41 1.65
N ASN A 32 -1.03 12.10 2.03
CA ASN A 32 -0.71 13.46 1.58
C ASN A 32 -1.95 14.40 1.62
N ASN A 33 -2.66 14.46 2.76
CA ASN A 33 -3.91 15.22 2.94
C ASN A 33 -5.09 14.81 2.04
N GLN A 34 -5.00 13.69 1.31
CA GLN A 34 -6.08 13.19 0.45
C GLN A 34 -6.71 11.93 1.06
N HIS A 35 -7.97 11.68 0.71
CA HIS A 35 -8.57 10.38 1.00
C HIS A 35 -7.77 9.28 0.28
N PRO A 36 -7.47 8.13 0.92
CA PRO A 36 -6.65 7.07 0.32
C PRO A 36 -7.10 6.66 -1.09
N ASP A 37 -8.41 6.50 -1.32
CA ASP A 37 -8.96 6.14 -2.65
C ASP A 37 -8.74 7.22 -3.74
N LYS A 38 -8.40 8.44 -3.36
CA LYS A 38 -8.13 9.57 -4.28
C LYS A 38 -6.64 9.86 -4.43
N PHE A 39 -5.79 9.18 -3.66
CA PHE A 39 -4.36 9.46 -3.62
C PHE A 39 -3.70 9.15 -4.96
N ILE A 40 -3.09 10.19 -5.53
CA ILE A 40 -2.22 10.11 -6.70
C ILE A 40 -1.02 10.99 -6.42
N LEU A 41 0.17 10.39 -6.44
CA LEU A 41 1.44 11.10 -6.57
C LEU A 41 1.93 10.87 -8.00
N GLU A 42 2.23 11.92 -8.73
CA GLU A 42 2.64 11.81 -10.13
C GLU A 42 3.69 12.85 -10.46
N ASP A 43 4.75 12.43 -11.14
CA ASP A 43 5.77 13.29 -11.74
C ASP A 43 6.00 12.89 -13.21
N GLU A 44 7.12 13.31 -13.80
CA GLU A 44 7.47 12.98 -15.18
C GLU A 44 7.87 11.49 -15.37
N TYR A 45 8.34 10.80 -14.33
CA TYR A 45 8.85 9.43 -14.42
C TYR A 45 7.84 8.39 -13.99
N VAL A 46 7.05 8.68 -12.96
CA VAL A 46 6.17 7.70 -12.33
C VAL A 46 4.84 8.28 -11.90
N LYS A 47 3.87 7.39 -11.77
CA LYS A 47 2.61 7.63 -11.07
C LYS A 47 2.42 6.58 -9.99
N ILE A 48 2.25 7.02 -8.75
CA ILE A 48 2.03 6.16 -7.59
C ILE A 48 0.60 6.36 -7.11
N THR A 49 -0.17 5.27 -7.04
CA THR A 49 -1.52 5.28 -6.47
C THR A 49 -1.64 4.32 -5.31
N PHE A 50 -2.50 4.63 -4.36
CA PHE A 50 -2.81 3.73 -3.26
C PHE A 50 -3.64 2.55 -3.77
N ASN A 51 -3.31 1.34 -3.33
CA ASN A 51 -4.05 0.13 -3.68
C ASN A 51 -4.79 -0.42 -2.46
N SER A 52 -4.05 -0.72 -1.40
CA SER A 52 -4.59 -1.31 -0.17
C SER A 52 -3.54 -1.22 0.92
N ALA A 53 -3.89 -1.60 2.15
CA ALA A 53 -2.92 -1.74 3.21
C ALA A 53 -3.36 -2.86 4.18
N SER A 54 -2.58 -3.05 5.23
CA SER A 54 -2.93 -3.74 6.48
C SER A 54 -2.26 -2.99 7.64
N ASN A 55 -2.26 -3.54 8.87
CA ASN A 55 -1.70 -2.83 10.03
C ASN A 55 -0.19 -2.60 9.87
N GLN A 56 0.51 -3.50 9.17
CA GLN A 56 1.96 -3.50 9.00
C GLN A 56 2.38 -3.34 7.53
N GLN A 57 1.43 -3.28 6.60
CA GLN A 57 1.73 -3.31 5.17
C GLN A 57 1.01 -2.18 4.45
N ILE A 58 1.63 -1.62 3.44
CA ILE A 58 0.99 -0.74 2.48
C ILE A 58 1.33 -1.19 1.06
N ASN A 59 0.31 -1.17 0.20
CA ASN A 59 0.40 -1.57 -1.19
C ASN A 59 0.15 -0.36 -2.06
N PHE A 60 1.10 -0.06 -2.93
CA PHE A 60 0.98 0.99 -3.95
C PHE A 60 1.08 0.39 -5.35
N ASN A 61 0.32 0.94 -6.29
CA ASN A 61 0.60 0.73 -7.70
C ASN A 61 1.58 1.81 -8.15
N ILE A 62 2.72 1.39 -8.71
CA ILE A 62 3.70 2.27 -9.33
C ILE A 62 3.62 2.05 -10.83
N PHE A 63 3.21 3.06 -11.58
CA PHE A 63 3.22 3.07 -13.03
C PHE A 63 4.48 3.77 -13.53
N ASN A 64 5.27 3.10 -14.35
CA ASN A 64 6.44 3.66 -15.01
C ASN A 64 6.00 4.42 -16.26
N LYS A 65 6.18 5.75 -16.28
CA LYS A 65 5.84 6.63 -17.42
C LYS A 65 6.98 6.77 -18.42
N THR A 66 8.15 6.20 -18.13
CA THR A 66 9.34 6.31 -18.98
C THR A 66 9.36 5.23 -20.06
N ASP A 67 10.20 5.45 -21.07
CA ASP A 67 10.52 4.50 -22.15
C ASP A 67 11.58 3.45 -21.75
N LYS A 68 12.08 3.52 -20.52
CA LYS A 68 13.13 2.64 -19.97
C LYS A 68 12.63 1.90 -18.73
N SER A 69 13.27 0.79 -18.39
CA SER A 69 12.98 0.13 -17.13
C SER A 69 13.48 0.98 -15.96
N ILE A 70 12.70 1.02 -14.88
CA ILE A 70 13.10 1.58 -13.60
C ILE A 70 13.20 0.44 -12.58
N ASP A 71 14.01 0.60 -11.54
CA ASP A 71 14.16 -0.40 -10.49
C ASP A 71 13.62 0.14 -9.16
N ILE A 72 12.79 -0.63 -8.46
CA ILE A 72 12.53 -0.34 -7.04
C ILE A 72 13.66 -0.93 -6.19
N ILE A 73 14.28 -0.07 -5.37
CA ILE A 73 15.42 -0.41 -4.54
C ILE A 73 14.94 -0.61 -3.11
N TRP A 74 14.64 -1.86 -2.75
CA TRP A 74 14.06 -2.20 -1.45
C TRP A 74 14.98 -1.89 -0.27
N THR A 75 16.29 -2.01 -0.46
CA THR A 75 17.30 -1.70 0.58
C THR A 75 17.34 -0.23 0.96
N ASP A 76 16.97 0.65 0.04
CA ASP A 76 16.90 2.10 0.23
C ASP A 76 15.46 2.59 0.46
N SER A 77 14.49 1.68 0.39
CA SER A 77 13.10 1.98 0.73
C SER A 77 12.88 1.78 2.23
N TYR A 78 12.13 2.69 2.86
CA TYR A 78 11.94 2.67 4.32
C TYR A 78 10.61 3.26 4.75
N PHE A 79 10.29 3.06 6.02
CA PHE A 79 9.22 3.73 6.74
C PHE A 79 9.78 4.73 7.74
N VAL A 80 9.04 5.78 8.04
CA VAL A 80 9.24 6.63 9.22
C VAL A 80 8.00 6.48 10.09
N LEU A 81 8.11 5.70 11.16
CA LEU A 81 7.01 5.37 12.06
C LEU A 81 7.24 6.00 13.42
N ASN A 82 6.31 6.84 13.88
CA ASN A 82 6.42 7.54 15.17
C ASN A 82 7.76 8.30 15.32
N GLY A 83 8.27 8.87 14.22
CA GLY A 83 9.55 9.58 14.17
C GLY A 83 10.81 8.71 14.03
N ASN A 84 10.69 7.38 13.97
CA ASN A 84 11.81 6.46 13.82
C ASN A 84 11.83 5.85 12.41
N SER A 85 13.01 5.77 11.80
CA SER A 85 13.18 5.09 10.52
C SER A 85 13.23 3.57 10.70
N GLU A 86 12.56 2.85 9.83
CA GLU A 86 12.47 1.39 9.82
C GLU A 86 12.60 0.85 8.41
N ARG A 87 13.35 -0.23 8.22
CA ARG A 87 13.54 -0.84 6.91
C ARG A 87 12.30 -1.62 6.47
N VAL A 88 12.19 -1.87 5.17
CA VAL A 88 11.17 -2.78 4.64
C VAL A 88 11.58 -4.23 4.92
N ASP A 89 10.74 -4.96 5.65
CA ASP A 89 11.05 -6.31 6.16
C ASP A 89 10.65 -7.43 5.19
N ASN A 90 9.65 -7.21 4.34
CA ASN A 90 9.19 -8.20 3.37
C ASN A 90 8.53 -7.52 2.16
N ALA A 91 9.31 -7.34 1.10
CA ALA A 91 8.86 -6.71 -0.13
C ALA A 91 8.42 -7.78 -1.15
N GLY A 92 7.10 -8.03 -1.21
CA GLY A 92 6.52 -8.98 -2.16
C GLY A 92 6.13 -8.32 -3.49
N VAL A 93 6.19 -9.07 -4.59
CA VAL A 93 5.72 -8.62 -5.90
C VAL A 93 4.36 -9.22 -6.20
N SER A 94 3.50 -8.45 -6.87
CA SER A 94 2.55 -9.10 -7.77
C SER A 94 2.61 -8.45 -9.14
N LYS A 95 2.92 -9.26 -10.15
CA LYS A 95 2.75 -8.83 -11.54
C LYS A 95 1.27 -8.89 -11.85
N ILE A 96 0.74 -7.78 -12.36
CA ILE A 96 -0.60 -7.72 -12.92
C ILE A 96 -0.43 -7.94 -14.42
N GLU A 97 -0.49 -9.20 -14.85
CA GLU A 97 -0.60 -9.57 -16.26
C GLU A 97 -2.08 -9.83 -16.54
N MET A 98 -2.61 -9.32 -17.66
CA MET A 98 -4.03 -9.37 -18.08
C MET A 98 -4.92 -10.36 -17.28
N GLY A 99 -5.51 -9.88 -16.19
CA GLY A 99 -6.54 -10.60 -15.43
C GLY A 99 -6.07 -11.64 -14.40
N MET A 100 -4.78 -11.89 -14.21
CA MET A 100 -4.29 -12.84 -13.20
C MET A 100 -3.23 -12.22 -12.28
N PHE A 101 -3.59 -12.06 -11.00
CA PHE A 101 -2.64 -11.66 -9.95
C PHE A 101 -1.70 -12.83 -9.65
N HIS A 102 -0.48 -12.79 -10.18
CA HIS A 102 0.57 -13.71 -9.74
C HIS A 102 1.26 -13.10 -8.52
N THR A 103 0.94 -13.61 -7.33
CA THR A 103 1.66 -13.25 -6.09
C THR A 103 2.96 -14.03 -6.02
N ALA A 104 4.08 -13.38 -6.34
CA ALA A 104 5.39 -13.92 -6.04
C ALA A 104 5.80 -13.44 -4.63
N GLN A 105 5.91 -14.36 -3.67
CA GLN A 105 6.74 -14.10 -2.49
C GLN A 105 8.18 -14.04 -2.98
N VAL A 106 8.75 -12.84 -3.06
CA VAL A 106 10.14 -12.65 -3.45
C VAL A 106 10.93 -12.45 -2.18
N ASP A 107 11.53 -13.53 -1.71
CA ASP A 107 12.38 -13.59 -0.50
C ASP A 107 13.74 -12.88 -0.66
N ASN A 108 13.81 -11.85 -1.51
CA ASN A 108 15.07 -11.17 -1.80
C ASN A 108 14.83 -9.67 -1.96
N MET A 109 15.44 -8.86 -1.08
CA MET A 109 15.56 -7.40 -1.19
C MET A 109 16.38 -6.95 -2.43
N LYS A 110 16.45 -7.79 -3.46
CA LYS A 110 17.06 -7.45 -4.74
C LYS A 110 16.22 -6.38 -5.43
N PRO A 111 16.84 -5.42 -6.13
CA PRO A 111 16.13 -4.50 -7.00
C PRO A 111 15.14 -5.22 -7.92
N GLN A 112 13.96 -4.65 -8.09
CA GLN A 112 12.93 -5.21 -8.95
C GLN A 112 12.60 -4.27 -10.09
N LYS A 113 12.70 -4.81 -11.31
CA LYS A 113 12.44 -4.07 -12.55
C LYS A 113 10.96 -3.84 -12.76
N ILE A 114 10.62 -2.60 -13.05
CA ILE A 114 9.33 -2.15 -13.57
C ILE A 114 9.55 -1.80 -15.04
N ALA A 115 8.90 -2.54 -15.94
CA ALA A 115 9.04 -2.35 -17.38
C ALA A 115 8.52 -0.96 -17.82
N PRO A 116 8.98 -0.42 -18.96
CA PRO A 116 8.38 0.77 -19.55
C PRO A 116 6.86 0.67 -19.64
N GLU A 117 6.15 1.77 -19.40
CA GLU A 117 4.69 1.88 -19.54
C GLU A 117 3.89 0.77 -18.82
N SER A 118 4.42 0.27 -17.69
CA SER A 118 3.83 -0.84 -16.96
C SER A 118 3.52 -0.51 -15.51
N ASN A 119 2.58 -1.26 -14.93
CA ASN A 119 2.22 -1.17 -13.52
C ASN A 119 2.96 -2.22 -12.70
N PHE A 120 3.38 -1.81 -11.51
CA PHE A 120 4.00 -2.67 -10.52
C PHE A 120 3.30 -2.51 -9.17
N LEU A 121 2.86 -3.62 -8.57
CA LEU A 121 2.30 -3.61 -7.22
C LEU A 121 3.44 -3.70 -6.20
N ALA A 122 3.82 -2.55 -5.64
CA ALA A 122 4.79 -2.45 -4.56
C ALA A 122 4.12 -2.78 -3.22
N LYS A 123 4.52 -3.89 -2.58
CA LYS A 123 4.04 -4.28 -1.26
C LYS A 123 5.13 -4.00 -0.24
N MET A 124 4.96 -2.96 0.57
CA MET A 124 5.93 -2.56 1.58
C MET A 124 5.41 -3.00 2.95
N LYS A 125 6.19 -3.79 3.66
CA LYS A 125 5.88 -4.27 5.01
C LYS A 125 6.90 -3.74 6.02
N ALA A 126 6.39 -3.28 7.16
CA ALA A 126 7.15 -2.92 8.34
C ALA A 126 7.05 -4.03 9.41
N GLU A 127 8.03 -4.12 10.28
CA GLU A 127 7.99 -4.89 11.52
C GLU A 127 6.92 -4.31 12.46
N LYS A 128 6.89 -2.98 12.59
CA LYS A 128 5.94 -2.26 13.43
C LYS A 128 4.64 -1.91 12.70
N ALA A 129 3.63 -1.55 13.48
CA ALA A 129 2.36 -1.09 12.95
C ALA A 129 2.52 0.24 12.21
N VAL A 130 2.29 0.22 10.90
CA VAL A 130 2.17 1.42 10.05
C VAL A 130 0.91 2.21 10.42
N PHE A 131 -0.16 1.52 10.80
CA PHE A 131 -1.47 2.09 11.15
C PHE A 131 -1.79 1.90 12.65
N ASP A 132 -0.94 2.47 13.53
CA ASP A 132 -1.18 2.47 14.98
C ASP A 132 -2.29 3.47 15.38
N PHE A 133 -3.55 3.09 15.21
CA PHE A 133 -4.69 3.93 15.58
C PHE A 133 -4.81 4.18 17.09
N PHE A 134 -4.28 3.28 17.92
CA PHE A 134 -4.26 3.50 19.37
C PHE A 134 -3.23 4.56 19.74
N GLY A 135 -2.02 4.46 19.19
CA GLY A 135 -1.00 5.50 19.27
C GLY A 135 -1.48 6.83 18.71
N ALA A 136 -2.20 6.82 17.59
CA ALA A 136 -2.76 8.03 16.97
C ALA A 136 -3.77 8.75 17.88
N ASP A 137 -4.68 8.02 18.54
CA ASP A 137 -5.63 8.62 19.49
C ASP A 137 -4.92 9.24 20.70
N ASN A 138 -3.91 8.55 21.24
CA ASN A 138 -3.11 9.07 22.35
C ASN A 138 -2.26 10.28 21.96
N HIS A 139 -1.66 10.25 20.77
CA HIS A 139 -0.89 11.37 20.23
C HIS A 139 -1.78 12.60 20.04
N TYR A 140 -2.95 12.43 19.41
CA TYR A 140 -3.90 13.51 19.16
C TYR A 140 -4.41 14.14 20.47
N LYS A 141 -4.72 13.34 21.49
CA LYS A 141 -5.14 13.86 22.81
C LYS A 141 -4.09 14.74 23.47
N LYS A 142 -2.81 14.46 23.25
CA LYS A 142 -1.68 15.20 23.85
C LYS A 142 -1.27 16.42 23.03
N MET A 143 -1.25 16.28 21.71
CA MET A 143 -0.65 17.27 20.80
C MET A 143 -1.67 18.07 19.99
N GLY A 144 -2.93 17.63 19.93
CA GLY A 144 -3.98 18.27 19.12
C GLY A 144 -3.80 18.10 17.60
N VAL A 145 -2.84 17.29 17.15
CA VAL A 145 -2.51 17.04 15.74
C VAL A 145 -2.51 15.54 15.44
N PRO A 146 -2.77 15.12 14.18
CA PRO A 146 -2.74 13.70 13.80
C PRO A 146 -1.32 13.12 13.95
N LEU A 147 -1.26 11.81 14.19
CA LEU A 147 0.01 11.09 14.13
C LEU A 147 0.45 10.96 12.67
N VAL A 148 1.68 11.39 12.39
CA VAL A 148 2.23 11.39 11.03
C VAL A 148 3.28 10.29 10.89
N ASN A 149 3.00 9.34 10.01
CA ASN A 149 3.94 8.33 9.54
C ASN A 149 4.30 8.61 8.08
N ARG A 150 5.41 8.04 7.60
CA ARG A 150 5.77 8.09 6.17
C ARG A 150 6.17 6.72 5.66
N VAL A 151 5.93 6.52 4.37
CA VAL A 151 6.48 5.42 3.60
C VAL A 151 7.23 6.02 2.42
N VAL A 152 8.43 5.52 2.18
CA VAL A 152 9.37 6.09 1.21
C VAL A 152 9.86 4.96 0.29
N PRO A 153 9.20 4.74 -0.85
CA PRO A 153 9.76 3.92 -1.92
C PRO A 153 10.94 4.65 -2.55
N ALA A 154 12.04 3.94 -2.75
CA ALA A 154 13.21 4.41 -3.47
C ALA A 154 13.26 3.74 -4.85
N LEU A 155 13.36 4.53 -5.92
CA LEU A 155 13.41 4.06 -7.30
C LEU A 155 14.71 4.51 -7.96
N GLN A 156 15.41 3.60 -8.64
CA GLN A 156 16.53 3.94 -9.50
C GLN A 156 16.02 4.29 -10.90
N ILE A 157 16.21 5.55 -11.30
CA ILE A 157 15.72 6.14 -12.54
C ILE A 157 16.92 6.85 -13.19
N ASN A 158 17.25 6.49 -14.44
CA ASN A 158 18.39 7.06 -15.17
C ASN A 158 19.74 6.96 -14.43
N GLY A 159 19.91 5.94 -13.58
CA GLY A 159 21.14 5.74 -12.80
C GLY A 159 21.16 6.43 -11.44
N GLU A 160 20.15 7.26 -11.12
CA GLU A 160 20.02 7.95 -9.83
C GLU A 160 18.92 7.33 -8.97
N ILE A 161 19.14 7.25 -7.66
CA ILE A 161 18.11 6.85 -6.71
C ILE A 161 17.25 8.07 -6.36
N LYS A 162 15.95 7.97 -6.60
CA LYS A 162 14.94 8.98 -6.27
C LYS A 162 13.99 8.43 -5.22
N GLU A 163 13.79 9.19 -4.15
CA GLU A 163 12.86 8.88 -3.07
C GLU A 163 11.49 9.50 -3.32
N TYR A 164 10.43 8.75 -3.03
CA TYR A 164 9.04 9.20 -3.18
C TYR A 164 8.33 9.23 -1.82
N PRO A 165 8.55 10.25 -0.97
CA PRO A 165 7.95 10.28 0.35
C PRO A 165 6.42 10.42 0.28
N ILE A 166 5.73 9.44 0.85
CA ILE A 166 4.27 9.40 0.97
C ILE A 166 3.91 9.52 2.45
N THR A 167 3.20 10.59 2.80
CA THR A 167 2.81 10.91 4.17
C THR A 167 1.49 10.26 4.51
N LEU A 168 1.44 9.56 5.64
CA LEU A 168 0.28 8.91 6.21
C LEU A 168 -0.12 9.65 7.48
N GLU A 169 -1.30 10.26 7.49
CA GLU A 169 -1.81 11.00 8.64
C GLU A 169 -2.91 10.17 9.28
N LEU A 170 -2.72 9.80 10.54
CA LEU A 170 -3.63 8.95 11.30
C LEU A 170 -4.42 9.80 12.30
N TYR A 171 -5.73 9.78 12.18
CA TYR A 171 -6.63 10.54 13.03
C TYR A 171 -7.37 9.62 14.00
N PRO A 172 -7.80 10.14 15.17
CA PRO A 172 -8.72 9.42 16.03
C PRO A 172 -10.08 9.25 15.35
N LYS A 173 -10.75 8.13 15.63
CA LYS A 173 -12.10 7.82 15.14
C LYS A 173 -13.14 8.94 15.34
N LYS A 174 -12.97 9.77 16.39
CA LYS A 174 -13.88 10.88 16.71
C LYS A 174 -13.78 12.03 15.70
N TYR A 175 -12.61 12.31 15.14
CA TYR A 175 -12.39 13.42 14.21
C TYR A 175 -13.33 13.39 12.99
N PHE A 176 -13.51 12.20 12.40
CA PHE A 176 -14.39 12.03 11.23
C PHE A 176 -15.88 11.99 11.56
N LYS A 177 -16.26 11.75 12.82
CA LYS A 177 -17.67 11.84 13.25
C LYS A 177 -18.14 13.30 13.32
N ASP A 178 -17.26 14.19 13.74
CA ASP A 178 -17.59 15.59 13.94
C ASP A 178 -17.69 16.33 12.59
N LYS A 179 -16.82 16.01 11.62
CA LYS A 179 -16.91 16.54 10.24
C LYS A 179 -18.11 16.09 9.42
N LYS A 180 -18.79 14.98 9.79
CA LYS A 180 -20.02 14.53 9.11
C LYS A 180 -21.28 15.25 9.58
N LYS A 181 -21.21 16.01 10.68
CA LYS A 181 -22.34 16.75 11.26
C LYS A 181 -22.37 18.24 10.87
N THR A 182 -21.33 18.70 10.20
CA THR A 182 -21.22 20.00 9.52
C THR A 182 -21.45 19.81 8.05
#